data_AF-A0A536F2K2-F1
#
_entry.id   AF-A0A536F2K2-F1
#
_cell.length_a   1.000
_cell.length_b   1.000
_cell.length_c   1.000
_cell.angle_alpha   90.00
_cell.angle_beta   90.00
_cell.angle_gamma   90.00
#
_symmetry.space_group_name_H-M   'P 1'
#
loop_
_entity.id
_entity.type
_entity.pdbx_description
1 polymer ?
#
loop_
_entity_poly.entity_id
_entity_poly.type
_entity_poly.pdbx_seq_one_letter_code
_entity_poly.pdbx_strand_id
1 'polypeptide(L)'
;ERLVLVDALGVGPPRRVLAYRILLTKGLGELTLSGTARALRRMNPATIRRFWGWYLRRPGRVDTILSDERIANHGTLLSTPEYRAAYLSALRSIARMGQLRDGITVEDRLAELPMPTLLIWGRHDHIFPASHAETAKLKMRNGRVEIFENSGHTPQMEEPNRFNKLVLDFLSEPMSRRGEGVA
;
A
#
# COMPACT_ATOMS: atom_id res chain seq x y z
N GLU A 1 -7.25 5.98 -20.37
CA GLU A 1 -7.16 5.90 -18.89
C GLU A 1 -5.71 5.68 -18.48
N ARG A 2 -5.33 6.08 -17.25
CA ARG A 2 -3.99 5.90 -16.66
C ARG A 2 -4.14 5.24 -15.30
N LEU A 3 -3.18 4.42 -14.91
CA LEU A 3 -3.19 3.71 -13.63
C LEU A 3 -2.00 4.14 -12.76
N VAL A 4 -2.26 4.46 -11.50
CA VAL A 4 -1.23 4.71 -10.48
C VAL A 4 -1.39 3.68 -9.38
N LEU A 5 -0.32 2.95 -9.10
CA LEU A 5 -0.24 1.93 -8.07
C LEU A 5 0.79 2.40 -7.03
N VAL A 6 0.42 2.39 -5.75
CA VAL A 6 1.28 2.86 -4.64
C VAL A 6 1.34 1.75 -3.60
N ASP A 7 2.53 1.24 -3.31
CA ASP A 7 2.79 0.13 -2.37
C ASP A 7 1.78 -1.02 -2.54
N ALA A 8 1.56 -1.40 -3.81
CA ALA A 8 0.44 -2.22 -4.22
C ALA A 8 0.53 -3.65 -3.68
N LEU A 9 -0.36 -3.97 -2.74
CA LEU A 9 -0.56 -5.30 -2.20
C LEU A 9 -0.87 -6.29 -3.34
N GLY A 10 -0.06 -7.34 -3.48
CA GLY A 10 -0.19 -8.34 -4.55
C GLY A 10 1.02 -8.39 -5.51
N VAL A 11 1.82 -7.33 -5.53
CA VAL A 11 3.16 -7.34 -6.15
C VAL A 11 4.12 -7.93 -5.12
N GLY A 12 4.20 -9.27 -5.08
CA GLY A 12 5.01 -10.03 -4.13
C GLY A 12 4.45 -10.15 -2.69
N PRO A 13 4.97 -11.08 -1.87
CA PRO A 13 4.49 -11.32 -0.50
C PRO A 13 5.08 -10.32 0.53
N PRO A 14 4.39 -10.06 1.65
CA PRO A 14 4.93 -9.26 2.75
C PRO A 14 6.02 -9.99 3.54
N ARG A 15 6.94 -9.26 4.19
CA ARG A 15 7.97 -9.83 5.09
C ARG A 15 7.38 -10.52 6.33
N ARG A 16 6.21 -10.09 6.83
CA ARG A 16 5.59 -10.60 8.07
C ARG A 16 4.24 -11.26 7.80
N VAL A 17 4.28 -12.45 7.23
CA VAL A 17 3.09 -13.23 6.82
C VAL A 17 2.16 -13.57 8.01
N LEU A 18 2.67 -13.73 9.23
CA LEU A 18 1.88 -14.19 10.38
C LEU A 18 0.77 -13.20 10.80
N ALA A 19 1.05 -11.91 10.89
CA ALA A 19 0.05 -10.91 11.27
C ALA A 19 -1.09 -10.84 10.25
N TYR A 20 -0.75 -10.89 8.96
CA TYR A 20 -1.74 -10.96 7.89
C TYR A 20 -2.55 -12.26 7.95
N ARG A 21 -1.94 -13.43 8.24
CA ARG A 21 -2.68 -14.69 8.41
C ARG A 21 -3.76 -14.58 9.50
N ILE A 22 -3.44 -13.97 10.63
CA ILE A 22 -4.42 -13.74 11.72
C ILE A 22 -5.58 -12.87 11.24
N LEU A 23 -5.29 -11.74 10.58
CA LEU A 23 -6.32 -10.83 10.06
C LEU A 23 -7.18 -11.50 8.97
N LEU A 24 -6.58 -12.34 8.13
CA LEU A 24 -7.27 -13.00 7.03
C LEU A 24 -8.17 -14.16 7.49
N THR A 25 -7.88 -14.79 8.63
CA THR A 25 -8.72 -15.86 9.19
C THR A 25 -10.05 -15.31 9.73
N LYS A 26 -11.16 -15.94 9.32
CA LYS A 26 -12.51 -15.62 9.81
C LYS A 26 -12.63 -15.91 11.30
N GLY A 27 -13.24 -15.01 12.06
CA GLY A 27 -13.34 -15.07 13.52
C GLY A 27 -12.13 -14.48 14.22
N LEU A 28 -10.91 -14.94 13.89
CA LEU A 28 -9.68 -14.42 14.48
C LEU A 28 -9.39 -12.97 14.08
N GLY A 29 -9.61 -12.59 12.82
CA GLY A 29 -9.41 -11.22 12.36
C GLY A 29 -10.37 -10.24 13.03
N GLU A 30 -11.64 -10.62 13.17
CA GLU A 30 -12.69 -9.84 13.84
C GLU A 30 -12.37 -9.65 15.33
N LEU A 31 -11.95 -10.71 16.01
CA LEU A 31 -11.52 -10.66 17.42
C LEU A 31 -10.31 -9.74 17.59
N THR A 32 -9.31 -9.90 16.71
CA THR A 32 -8.07 -9.11 16.73
C THR A 32 -8.36 -7.63 16.56
N LEU A 33 -9.10 -7.24 15.51
CA LEU A 33 -9.42 -5.82 15.28
C LEU A 33 -10.31 -5.23 16.37
N SER A 34 -11.22 -6.01 16.94
CA SER A 34 -12.04 -5.55 18.07
C SER A 34 -11.19 -5.31 19.34
N GLY A 35 -10.20 -6.18 19.59
CA GLY A 35 -9.21 -5.98 20.64
C GLY A 35 -8.35 -4.74 20.40
N THR A 36 -7.84 -4.57 19.18
CA THR A 36 -7.06 -3.41 18.76
C THR A 36 -7.84 -2.10 18.90
N ALA A 37 -9.11 -2.06 18.49
CA ALA A 37 -9.96 -0.88 18.64
C ALA A 37 -10.10 -0.46 20.11
N ARG A 38 -10.30 -1.44 21.00
CA ARG A 38 -10.37 -1.19 22.45
C ARG A 38 -9.04 -0.71 23.03
N ALA A 39 -7.92 -1.26 22.54
CA ALA A 39 -6.58 -0.85 22.95
C ALA A 39 -6.24 0.57 22.49
N LEU A 40 -6.50 0.91 21.22
CA LEU A 40 -6.22 2.23 20.64
C LEU A 40 -6.93 3.36 21.39
N ARG A 41 -8.15 3.12 21.89
CA ARG A 41 -8.89 4.09 22.72
C ARG A 41 -8.29 4.35 24.10
N ARG A 42 -7.43 3.46 24.59
CA ARG A 42 -6.84 3.52 25.94
C ARG A 42 -5.34 3.79 25.93
N MET A 43 -4.68 3.60 24.80
CA MET A 43 -3.25 3.82 24.67
C MET A 43 -2.91 5.30 24.53
N ASN A 44 -1.78 5.68 25.10
CA ASN A 44 -1.18 6.99 24.86
C ASN A 44 -0.83 7.14 23.35
N PRO A 45 -1.19 8.26 22.69
CA PRO A 45 -0.83 8.55 21.30
C PRO A 45 0.66 8.36 20.98
N ALA A 46 1.57 8.64 21.92
CA ALA A 46 3.00 8.40 21.74
C ALA A 46 3.34 6.91 21.49
N THR A 47 2.63 5.99 22.14
CA THR A 47 2.81 4.54 21.92
C THR A 47 2.30 4.15 20.53
N ILE A 48 1.17 4.71 20.11
CA ILE A 48 0.59 4.48 18.78
C ILE A 48 1.56 4.99 17.70
N ARG A 49 2.16 6.15 17.92
CA ARG A 49 3.18 6.74 17.04
C ARG A 49 4.44 5.91 16.95
N ARG A 50 4.93 5.34 18.05
CA ARG A 50 6.08 4.42 17.99
C ARG A 50 5.79 3.18 17.15
N PHE A 51 4.58 2.64 17.24
CA PHE A 51 4.15 1.54 16.36
C PHE A 51 4.10 1.97 14.90
N TRP A 52 3.46 3.10 14.60
CA TRP A 52 3.37 3.62 13.23
C TRP A 52 4.70 4.10 12.66
N GLY A 53 5.63 4.57 13.49
CA GLY A 53 6.96 4.96 13.09
C GLY A 53 7.73 3.83 12.41
N TRP A 54 7.38 2.57 12.69
CA TRP A 54 7.95 1.40 12.01
C TRP A 54 7.59 1.32 10.51
N TYR A 55 6.49 1.95 10.09
CA TYR A 55 6.06 2.00 8.69
C TYR A 55 6.84 3.05 7.90
N LEU A 56 7.52 3.97 8.59
CA LEU A 56 8.16 5.14 7.99
C LEU A 56 9.67 4.97 7.92
N ARG A 57 10.30 5.64 6.96
CA ARG A 57 11.76 5.78 6.93
C ARG A 57 12.27 6.63 8.07
N ARG A 58 11.55 7.70 8.43
CA ARG A 58 11.94 8.63 9.52
C ARG A 58 10.90 8.60 10.65
N PRO A 59 11.04 7.67 11.63
CA PRO A 59 10.07 7.53 12.72
C PRO A 59 9.83 8.83 13.51
N GLY A 60 10.83 9.69 13.67
CA GLY A 60 10.70 10.99 14.34
C GLY A 60 9.82 12.01 13.61
N ARG A 61 9.41 11.75 12.36
CA ARG A 61 8.43 12.58 11.63
C ARG A 61 7.00 12.07 11.78
N VAL A 62 6.78 10.98 12.52
CA VAL A 62 5.45 10.38 12.67
C VAL A 62 4.43 11.37 13.24
N ASP A 63 4.84 12.31 14.11
CA ASP A 63 3.96 13.35 14.65
C ASP A 63 3.38 14.26 13.56
N THR A 64 4.16 14.52 12.50
CA THR A 64 3.71 15.33 11.35
C THR A 64 2.76 14.58 10.42
N ILE A 65 2.78 13.25 10.45
CA ILE A 65 1.93 12.39 9.61
C ILE A 65 0.67 11.95 10.38
N LEU A 66 0.81 11.63 11.66
CA LEU A 66 -0.22 11.18 12.58
C LEU A 66 -0.38 12.17 13.73
N SER A 67 -1.14 13.23 13.47
CA SER A 67 -1.61 14.14 14.50
C SER A 67 -2.47 13.40 15.54
N ASP A 68 -2.61 13.97 16.74
CA ASP A 68 -3.47 13.40 17.79
C ASP A 68 -4.90 13.23 17.29
N GLU A 69 -5.38 14.20 16.49
CA GLU A 69 -6.69 14.15 15.84
C GLU A 69 -6.80 12.95 14.87
N ARG A 70 -5.80 12.71 14.00
CA ARG A 70 -5.83 11.54 13.10
C ARG A 70 -5.82 10.23 13.87
N ILE A 71 -5.06 10.14 14.96
CA ILE A 71 -5.03 8.96 15.83
C ILE A 71 -6.40 8.75 16.49
N ALA A 72 -6.99 9.80 17.05
CA ALA A 72 -8.32 9.75 17.67
C ALA A 72 -9.40 9.33 16.65
N ASN A 73 -9.41 9.96 15.48
CA ASN A 73 -10.32 9.64 14.39
C ASN A 73 -10.16 8.18 13.93
N HIS A 74 -8.94 7.69 13.80
CA HIS A 74 -8.69 6.29 13.45
C HIS A 74 -9.17 5.31 14.54
N GLY A 75 -8.96 5.63 15.82
CA GLY A 75 -9.50 4.86 16.93
C GLY A 75 -11.03 4.81 16.95
N THR A 76 -11.69 5.93 16.62
CA THR A 76 -13.15 6.01 16.46
C THR A 76 -13.62 5.15 15.29
N LEU A 77 -13.00 5.28 14.11
CA LEU A 77 -13.33 4.47 12.94
C LEU A 77 -13.21 2.97 13.23
N LEU A 78 -12.09 2.54 13.82
CA LEU A 78 -11.91 1.12 14.19
C LEU A 78 -12.89 0.64 15.25
N SER A 79 -13.51 1.53 16.02
CA SER A 79 -14.56 1.18 16.99
C SER A 79 -15.89 0.86 16.32
N THR A 80 -16.12 1.34 15.10
CA THR A 80 -17.31 1.04 14.30
C THR A 80 -17.25 -0.39 13.73
N PRO A 81 -18.22 -1.27 14.05
CA PRO A 81 -18.26 -2.64 13.53
C PRO A 81 -18.22 -2.72 12.00
N GLU A 82 -18.95 -1.85 11.32
CA GLU A 82 -19.06 -1.79 9.86
C GLU A 82 -17.71 -1.44 9.23
N TYR A 83 -16.95 -0.54 9.84
CA TYR A 83 -15.60 -0.21 9.39
C TYR A 83 -14.65 -1.41 9.52
N ARG A 84 -14.67 -2.13 10.64
CA ARG A 84 -13.86 -3.35 10.81
C ARG A 84 -14.25 -4.43 9.79
N ALA A 85 -15.55 -4.61 9.56
CA ALA A 85 -16.05 -5.56 8.57
C ALA A 85 -15.59 -5.18 7.15
N ALA A 86 -15.70 -3.90 6.77
CA ALA A 86 -15.24 -3.41 5.48
C ALA A 86 -13.72 -3.58 5.31
N TYR A 87 -12.93 -3.25 6.35
CA TYR A 87 -11.49 -3.41 6.35
C TYR A 87 -11.06 -4.88 6.15
N LEU A 88 -11.66 -5.81 6.91
CA LEU A 88 -11.39 -7.24 6.77
C LEU A 88 -11.86 -7.79 5.41
N SER A 89 -13.00 -7.32 4.91
CA SER A 89 -13.50 -7.67 3.58
C SER A 89 -12.51 -7.27 2.49
N ALA A 90 -12.00 -6.04 2.53
CA ALA A 90 -10.99 -5.55 1.59
C ALA A 90 -9.68 -6.34 1.68
N LEU A 91 -9.15 -6.59 2.89
CA LEU A 91 -7.93 -7.39 3.05
C LEU A 91 -8.10 -8.82 2.51
N ARG A 92 -9.24 -9.45 2.78
CA ARG A 92 -9.53 -10.82 2.32
C ARG A 92 -9.75 -10.89 0.81
N SER A 93 -10.31 -9.86 0.18
CA SER A 93 -10.44 -9.83 -1.28
C SER A 93 -9.05 -9.81 -1.94
N ILE A 94 -8.10 -9.05 -1.37
CA ILE A 94 -6.74 -8.95 -1.92
C ILE A 94 -5.93 -10.21 -1.65
N ALA A 95 -6.02 -10.81 -0.47
CA ALA A 95 -5.37 -12.09 -0.21
C ALA A 95 -5.88 -13.21 -1.12
N ARG A 96 -7.20 -13.21 -1.40
CA ARG A 96 -7.78 -14.11 -2.39
C ARG A 96 -7.25 -13.83 -3.80
N MET A 97 -7.00 -12.56 -4.18
CA MET A 97 -6.38 -12.21 -5.47
C MET A 97 -5.00 -12.86 -5.66
N GLY A 98 -4.18 -13.00 -4.62
CA GLY A 98 -2.94 -13.77 -4.67
C GLY A 98 -3.13 -15.29 -4.78
N GLN A 99 -4.37 -15.79 -4.63
CA GLN A 99 -4.76 -17.20 -4.70
C GLN A 99 -5.79 -17.47 -5.82
N LEU A 100 -6.08 -16.49 -6.69
CA LEU A 100 -7.09 -16.62 -7.75
C LEU A 100 -6.55 -17.52 -8.88
N ARG A 101 -6.69 -18.84 -8.66
CA ARG A 101 -6.53 -19.96 -9.61
C ARG A 101 -5.11 -20.17 -10.16
N ASP A 102 -4.65 -21.41 -10.02
CA ASP A 102 -3.47 -21.97 -10.71
C ASP A 102 -2.09 -21.38 -10.35
N GLY A 103 -2.00 -20.65 -9.22
CA GLY A 103 -0.72 -20.12 -8.72
C GLY A 103 -0.26 -18.82 -9.38
N ILE A 104 -1.13 -18.19 -10.18
CA ILE A 104 -0.85 -16.90 -10.83
C ILE A 104 -0.99 -15.78 -9.80
N THR A 105 0.07 -14.98 -9.64
CA THR A 105 0.06 -13.82 -8.74
C THR A 105 -0.37 -12.55 -9.50
N VAL A 106 -0.79 -11.51 -8.77
CA VAL A 106 -1.09 -10.19 -9.38
C VAL A 106 0.14 -9.65 -10.13
N GLU A 107 1.34 -9.95 -9.62
CA GLU A 107 2.60 -9.59 -10.26
C GLU A 107 2.75 -10.16 -11.68
N ASP A 108 2.30 -11.40 -11.93
CA ASP A 108 2.40 -12.07 -13.24
C ASP A 108 1.45 -11.45 -14.28
N ARG A 109 0.38 -10.81 -13.81
CA ARG A 109 -0.63 -10.16 -14.65
C ARG A 109 -0.32 -8.70 -14.96
N LEU A 110 0.79 -8.15 -14.45
CA LEU A 110 1.21 -6.77 -14.75
C LEU A 110 1.43 -6.53 -16.24
N ALA A 111 1.80 -7.56 -17.00
CA ALA A 111 1.96 -7.49 -18.45
C ALA A 111 0.62 -7.32 -19.20
N GLU A 112 -0.50 -7.65 -18.57
CA GLU A 112 -1.84 -7.55 -19.15
C GLU A 112 -2.39 -6.12 -19.13
N LEU A 113 -1.79 -5.20 -18.35
CA LEU A 113 -2.26 -3.83 -18.21
C LEU A 113 -2.13 -3.07 -19.55
N PRO A 114 -3.25 -2.71 -20.22
CA PRO A 114 -3.20 -2.07 -21.53
C PRO A 114 -2.84 -0.58 -21.43
N MET A 115 -3.12 0.04 -20.28
CA MET A 115 -2.90 1.47 -20.02
C MET A 115 -1.47 1.77 -19.53
N PRO A 116 -0.98 3.01 -19.73
CA PRO A 116 0.19 3.48 -19.01
C PRO A 116 -0.02 3.32 -17.50
N THR A 117 0.97 2.71 -16.84
CA THR A 117 0.92 2.44 -15.41
C THR A 117 2.14 3.01 -14.71
N LEU A 118 1.93 3.76 -13.63
CA LEU A 118 2.97 4.21 -12.74
C LEU A 118 2.92 3.40 -11.44
N LEU A 119 4.00 2.69 -11.12
CA LEU A 119 4.18 2.00 -9.85
C LEU A 119 5.12 2.81 -8.96
N ILE A 120 4.66 3.16 -7.76
CA ILE A 120 5.41 3.95 -6.78
C ILE A 120 5.68 3.09 -5.55
N TRP A 121 6.91 3.12 -5.05
CA TRP A 121 7.34 2.33 -3.90
C TRP A 121 8.35 3.07 -3.03
N GLY A 122 8.36 2.86 -1.72
CA GLY A 122 9.45 3.35 -0.87
C GLY A 122 10.63 2.38 -0.76
N ARG A 123 11.85 2.89 -0.86
CA ARG A 123 13.10 2.08 -0.75
C ARG A 123 13.17 1.31 0.57
N HIS A 124 12.62 1.89 1.63
CA HIS A 124 12.73 1.39 2.99
C HIS A 124 11.44 0.75 3.49
N ASP A 125 10.56 0.30 2.59
CA ASP A 125 9.35 -0.42 2.98
C ASP A 125 9.69 -1.73 3.72
N HIS A 126 9.33 -1.75 5.00
CA HIS A 126 9.55 -2.88 5.91
C HIS A 126 8.45 -3.95 5.84
N ILE A 127 7.35 -3.66 5.15
CA ILE A 127 6.22 -4.56 4.94
C ILE A 127 6.39 -5.29 3.62
N PHE A 128 6.58 -4.55 2.54
CA PHE A 128 6.76 -5.08 1.19
C PHE A 128 8.10 -4.59 0.62
N PRO A 129 9.11 -5.48 0.50
CA PRO A 129 10.43 -5.09 -0.01
C PRO A 129 10.36 -4.39 -1.38
N ALA A 130 11.13 -3.33 -1.55
CA ALA A 130 11.25 -2.62 -2.83
C ALA A 130 11.72 -3.50 -4.00
N SER A 131 12.35 -4.66 -3.71
CA SER A 131 12.68 -5.67 -4.74
C SER A 131 11.45 -6.14 -5.51
N HIS A 132 10.25 -6.09 -4.92
CA HIS A 132 9.01 -6.43 -5.62
C HIS A 132 8.71 -5.43 -6.73
N ALA A 133 8.93 -4.13 -6.49
CA ALA A 133 8.78 -3.09 -7.51
C ALA A 133 9.85 -3.23 -8.60
N GLU A 134 11.07 -3.63 -8.24
CA GLU A 134 12.15 -3.90 -9.20
C GLU A 134 11.79 -5.08 -10.12
N THR A 135 11.25 -6.17 -9.57
CA THR A 135 10.75 -7.31 -10.38
C THR A 135 9.55 -6.90 -11.24
N ALA A 136 8.62 -6.13 -10.69
CA ALA A 136 7.46 -5.63 -11.42
C ALA A 136 7.87 -4.81 -12.67
N LYS A 137 8.94 -4.02 -12.57
CA LYS A 137 9.50 -3.27 -13.70
C LYS A 137 9.81 -4.16 -14.91
N LEU A 138 10.28 -5.39 -14.67
CA LEU A 138 10.62 -6.35 -15.73
C LEU A 138 9.38 -6.94 -16.41
N LYS A 139 8.21 -6.91 -15.74
CA LYS A 139 6.96 -7.52 -16.21
C LYS A 139 6.00 -6.51 -16.84
N MET A 140 6.11 -5.23 -16.51
CA MET A 140 5.21 -4.19 -17.04
C MET A 140 5.55 -3.81 -18.48
N ARG A 141 4.59 -3.96 -19.40
CA ARG A 141 4.78 -3.58 -20.83
C ARG A 141 4.74 -2.07 -21.06
N ASN A 142 3.90 -1.35 -20.32
CA ASN A 142 3.70 0.10 -20.43
C ASN A 142 3.80 0.75 -19.06
N GLY A 143 4.87 0.39 -18.33
CA GLY A 143 5.05 0.73 -16.93
C GLY A 143 6.24 1.65 -16.67
N ARG A 144 6.07 2.59 -15.74
CA ARG A 144 7.17 3.26 -15.06
C ARG A 144 7.16 2.82 -13.59
N VAL A 145 8.33 2.50 -13.06
CA VAL A 145 8.51 2.20 -11.63
C VAL A 145 9.36 3.31 -11.03
N GLU A 146 8.84 3.95 -9.98
CA GLU A 146 9.48 5.03 -9.26
C GLU A 146 9.72 4.65 -7.80
N ILE A 147 11.00 4.57 -7.43
CA ILE A 147 11.39 4.26 -6.05
C ILE A 147 11.69 5.56 -5.31
N PHE A 148 11.04 5.71 -4.17
CA PHE A 148 11.22 6.81 -3.25
C PHE A 148 12.34 6.48 -2.28
N GLU A 149 13.56 6.91 -2.62
CA GLU A 149 14.78 6.59 -1.87
C GLU A 149 14.77 7.06 -0.41
N ASN A 150 13.91 8.00 -0.02
CA ASN A 150 13.80 8.50 1.35
C ASN A 150 12.49 8.13 2.04
N SER A 151 11.76 7.13 1.52
CA SER A 151 10.45 6.70 2.02
C SER A 151 10.42 5.22 2.43
N GLY A 152 9.57 4.92 3.41
CA GLY A 152 9.13 3.59 3.83
C GLY A 152 7.84 3.18 3.12
N HIS A 153 6.86 2.65 3.85
CA HIS A 153 5.62 2.09 3.28
C HIS A 153 4.59 3.15 2.83
N THR A 154 4.83 4.45 3.06
CA THR A 154 3.86 5.50 2.70
C THR A 154 4.55 6.70 2.03
N PRO A 155 5.14 6.54 0.83
CA PRO A 155 5.84 7.60 0.11
C PRO A 155 4.98 8.85 -0.12
N GLN A 156 3.67 8.70 -0.31
CA GLN A 156 2.71 9.81 -0.40
C GLN A 156 2.59 10.65 0.88
N MET A 157 2.91 10.07 2.04
CA MET A 157 2.89 10.78 3.32
C MET A 157 4.29 11.29 3.71
N GLU A 158 5.36 10.60 3.32
CA GLU A 158 6.73 10.94 3.70
C GLU A 158 7.38 11.98 2.78
N GLU A 159 7.10 11.92 1.47
CA GLU A 159 7.60 12.86 0.45
C GLU A 159 6.44 13.46 -0.38
N PRO A 160 5.44 14.11 0.24
CA PRO A 160 4.18 14.50 -0.41
C PRO A 160 4.37 15.43 -1.61
N ASN A 161 5.31 16.38 -1.55
CA ASN A 161 5.56 17.30 -2.66
C ASN A 161 6.09 16.57 -3.90
N ARG A 162 7.04 15.65 -3.70
CA ARG A 162 7.60 14.83 -4.79
C ARG A 162 6.56 13.87 -5.34
N PHE A 163 5.80 13.22 -4.45
CA PHE A 163 4.71 12.32 -4.82
C PHE A 163 3.66 13.04 -5.67
N ASN A 164 3.13 14.16 -5.19
CA ASN A 164 2.11 14.93 -5.89
C ASN A 164 2.61 15.40 -7.25
N LYS A 165 3.84 15.94 -7.32
CA LYS A 165 4.44 16.34 -8.61
C LYS A 165 4.53 15.17 -9.58
N LEU A 166 5.09 14.03 -9.14
CA LEU A 166 5.24 12.85 -9.99
C LEU A 166 3.90 12.34 -10.53
N VAL A 167 2.89 12.26 -9.66
CA VAL A 167 1.55 11.79 -10.04
C VAL A 167 0.89 12.76 -11.01
N LEU A 168 0.93 14.06 -10.74
CA LEU A 168 0.36 15.07 -11.64
C LEU A 168 1.06 15.08 -12.99
N ASP A 169 2.39 15.07 -13.01
CA ASP A 169 3.18 15.01 -14.24
C ASP A 169 2.77 13.78 -15.08
N PHE A 170 2.70 12.59 -14.46
CA PHE A 170 2.27 11.36 -15.11
C PHE A 170 0.85 11.43 -15.69
N LEU A 171 -0.08 12.01 -14.94
CA LEU A 171 -1.46 12.15 -15.37
C LEU A 171 -1.61 13.14 -16.54
N SER A 172 -0.73 14.14 -16.61
CA SER A 172 -0.71 15.19 -17.63
C SER A 172 0.09 14.85 -18.89
N GLU A 173 0.89 13.77 -18.90
CA GLU A 173 1.63 13.33 -20.09
C GLU A 173 0.68 13.16 -21.29
N PRO A 174 1.06 13.54 -22.53
CA PRO A 174 0.26 13.21 -23.70
C PRO A 174 0.15 11.69 -23.86
N MET A 175 -1.01 11.17 -24.26
CA MET A 175 -1.08 9.77 -24.68
C MET A 175 -0.23 9.63 -25.95
N SER A 176 0.95 9.01 -25.84
CA SER A 176 1.76 8.68 -27.02
C SER A 176 0.91 7.82 -27.95
N ARG A 177 0.64 8.31 -29.17
CA ARG A 177 -0.09 7.57 -30.21
C ARG A 177 0.65 6.26 -30.46
N ARG A 178 0.05 5.12 -30.16
CA ARG A 178 0.56 3.84 -30.65
C ARG A 178 0.23 3.74 -32.13
N GLY A 179 1.26 3.57 -32.97
CA GLY A 179 1.14 3.04 -34.33
C GLY A 179 1.26 4.06 -35.45
N GLU A 180 2.47 4.57 -35.69
CA GLU A 180 2.95 4.75 -37.05
C GLU A 180 4.16 3.83 -37.19
N GLY A 181 3.96 2.71 -37.89
CA GLY A 181 5.05 1.85 -38.32
C GLY A 181 5.97 2.68 -39.22
N VAL A 182 7.25 2.68 -38.88
CA VAL A 182 8.28 3.14 -39.81
C VAL A 182 8.36 2.10 -40.92
N ALA A 183 8.15 2.62 -42.14
CA ALA A 183 8.23 2.05 -43.48
C ALA A 183 8.94 0.69 -43.64
#